data_AF-A0A352AN69-F1
#
_entry.id   AF-A0A352AN69-F1
#
_cell.length_a   1.000
_cell.length_b   1.000
_cell.length_c   1.000
_cell.angle_alpha   90.00
_cell.angle_beta   90.00
_cell.angle_gamma   90.00
#
_symmetry.space_group_name_H-M   'P 1'
#
loop_
_entity.id
_entity.type
_entity.pdbx_description
1 polymer ?
#
loop_
_entity_poly.entity_id
_entity_poly.type
_entity_poly.pdbx_seq_one_letter_code
_entity_poly.pdbx_strand_id
1 'polypeptide(L)'
;MNSLELDREISRMARAILSRNTEIGSALITYLKTQLALECVAAVLLVSIERTIWFDPDSIVWAVENIIPADIMQEMQRITSFTTYKHLIGKGYVPGKNLSVDAKGQVLAKHQSKKAA
;
A
#
# COMPACT_ATOMS: atom_id res chain seq x y z
N MET A 1 -0.30 19.03 9.35
CA MET A 1 -0.72 19.05 7.94
C MET A 1 -2.25 18.96 7.88
N ASN A 2 -2.90 19.83 7.12
CA ASN A 2 -4.35 19.78 6.88
C ASN A 2 -4.69 18.89 5.67
N SER A 3 -5.99 18.68 5.41
CA SER A 3 -6.47 17.81 4.32
C SER A 3 -5.99 18.24 2.92
N LEU A 4 -5.97 19.55 2.64
CA LEU A 4 -5.54 20.08 1.35
C LEU A 4 -4.02 19.89 1.14
N GLU A 5 -3.24 20.13 2.18
CA GLU A 5 -1.80 19.90 2.15
C GLU A 5 -1.48 18.41 1.93
N LEU A 6 -2.20 17.52 2.61
CA LEU A 6 -2.07 16.07 2.42
C LEU A 6 -2.34 15.67 0.97
N ASP A 7 -3.43 16.16 0.37
CA ASP A 7 -3.78 15.85 -1.02
C ASP A 7 -2.74 16.35 -2.03
N ARG A 8 -2.12 17.50 -1.75
CA ARG A 8 -0.99 18.02 -2.52
C ARG A 8 0.22 17.11 -2.44
N GLU A 9 0.57 16.62 -1.27
CA GLU A 9 1.69 15.70 -1.08
C GLU A 9 1.45 14.36 -1.79
N ILE A 10 0.23 13.81 -1.71
CA ILE A 10 -0.16 12.62 -2.48
C ILE A 10 0.00 12.88 -3.98
N SER A 11 -0.47 14.04 -4.47
CA SER A 11 -0.36 14.39 -5.89
C SER A 11 1.09 14.60 -6.34
N ARG A 12 1.96 15.15 -5.48
CA ARG A 12 3.41 15.30 -5.75
C ARG A 12 4.08 13.93 -5.83
N MET A 13 3.77 13.04 -4.90
CA MET A 13 4.33 11.70 -4.86
C MET A 13 3.86 10.86 -6.06
N ALA A 14 2.57 10.93 -6.43
CA ALA A 14 2.05 10.30 -7.64
C ALA A 14 2.82 10.76 -8.90
N ARG A 15 3.07 12.06 -9.05
CA ARG A 15 3.87 12.58 -10.18
C ARG A 15 5.33 12.12 -10.14
N ALA A 16 5.92 12.00 -8.96
CA ALA A 16 7.29 11.49 -8.81
C ALA A 16 7.40 10.00 -9.18
N ILE A 17 6.37 9.19 -8.90
CA ILE A 17 6.27 7.80 -9.37
C ILE A 17 6.17 7.75 -10.89
N LEU A 18 5.32 8.58 -11.49
CA LEU A 18 5.14 8.63 -12.95
C LEU A 18 6.39 9.14 -13.69
N SER A 19 7.15 10.05 -13.10
CA SER A 19 8.35 10.61 -13.73
C SER A 19 9.54 9.65 -13.74
N ARG A 20 9.48 8.54 -12.98
CA ARG A 20 10.57 7.58 -12.82
C ARG A 20 11.92 8.25 -12.49
N ASN A 21 11.88 9.28 -11.65
CA ASN A 21 13.07 10.01 -11.22
C ASN A 21 13.38 9.70 -9.74
N THR A 22 14.52 9.04 -9.51
CA THR A 22 14.93 8.57 -8.18
C THR A 22 15.25 9.70 -7.22
N GLU A 23 15.88 10.76 -7.70
CA GLU A 23 16.27 11.92 -6.90
C GLU A 23 15.04 12.65 -6.37
N ILE A 24 14.06 12.93 -7.25
CA ILE A 24 12.80 13.58 -6.87
C ILE A 24 12.02 12.70 -5.90
N GLY A 25 11.86 11.41 -6.21
CA GLY A 25 11.14 10.47 -5.35
C GLY A 25 11.77 10.35 -3.96
N SER A 26 13.09 10.17 -3.89
CA SER A 26 13.82 10.01 -2.63
C SER A 26 13.83 11.30 -1.80
N ALA A 27 13.95 12.46 -2.45
CA ALA A 27 13.89 13.75 -1.77
C ALA A 27 12.50 14.01 -1.17
N LEU A 28 11.42 13.68 -1.89
CA LEU A 28 10.05 13.78 -1.39
C LEU A 28 9.81 12.84 -0.20
N ILE A 29 10.25 11.59 -0.28
CA ILE A 29 10.10 10.64 0.82
C ILE A 29 10.88 11.10 2.05
N THR A 30 12.12 11.56 1.87
CA THR A 30 12.93 12.14 2.96
C THR A 30 12.20 13.32 3.59
N TYR A 31 11.68 14.24 2.78
CA TYR A 31 10.91 15.38 3.25
C TYR A 31 9.67 14.94 4.03
N LEU A 32 8.87 14.01 3.52
CA LEU A 32 7.67 13.50 4.21
C LEU A 32 8.01 12.84 5.55
N LYS A 33 9.12 12.09 5.63
CA LYS A 33 9.61 11.51 6.90
C LYS A 33 9.99 12.57 7.94
N THR A 34 10.30 13.81 7.55
CA THR A 34 10.52 14.90 8.52
C THR A 34 9.22 15.49 9.08
N GLN A 35 8.10 15.32 8.37
CA GLN A 35 6.83 15.96 8.69
C GLN A 35 5.81 14.98 9.30
N LEU A 36 5.96 13.69 9.03
CA LEU A 36 4.96 12.67 9.32
C LEU A 36 5.58 11.44 9.96
N ALA A 37 4.77 10.74 10.77
CA ALA A 37 5.10 9.40 11.22
C ALA A 37 5.18 8.43 10.03
N LEU A 38 5.94 7.34 10.18
CA LEU A 38 6.21 6.37 9.11
C LEU A 38 4.91 5.81 8.51
N GLU A 39 3.92 5.52 9.36
CA GLU A 39 2.60 5.00 8.98
C GLU A 39 1.85 5.97 8.06
N CYS A 40 1.97 7.29 8.34
CA CYS A 40 1.38 8.32 7.51
C CYS A 40 2.10 8.45 6.16
N VAL A 41 3.42 8.31 6.12
CA VAL A 41 4.20 8.30 4.87
C VAL A 41 3.80 7.09 4.00
N ALA A 42 3.68 5.91 4.62
CA ALA A 42 3.21 4.70 3.96
C ALA A 42 1.80 4.86 3.40
N ALA A 43 0.89 5.50 4.15
CA ALA A 43 -0.46 5.81 3.68
C ALA A 43 -0.46 6.77 2.48
N VAL A 44 0.37 7.83 2.50
CA VAL A 44 0.53 8.75 1.36
C VAL A 44 0.99 7.99 0.12
N LEU A 45 1.97 7.10 0.25
CA LEU A 45 2.46 6.28 -0.86
C LEU A 45 1.41 5.29 -1.37
N LEU A 46 0.64 4.64 -0.48
CA LEU A 46 -0.46 3.75 -0.89
C LEU A 46 -1.51 4.49 -1.73
N VAL A 47 -1.95 5.68 -1.30
CA VAL A 47 -2.91 6.48 -2.08
C VAL A 47 -2.29 7.00 -3.38
N SER A 48 -0.99 7.34 -3.37
CA SER A 48 -0.28 7.75 -4.59
C SER A 48 -0.20 6.62 -5.61
N ILE A 49 0.05 5.39 -5.16
CA ILE A 49 0.04 4.19 -6.00
C ILE A 49 -1.36 3.92 -6.53
N GLU A 50 -2.38 4.01 -5.69
CA GLU A 50 -3.78 3.85 -6.10
C GLU A 50 -4.18 4.85 -7.21
N ARG A 51 -3.70 6.08 -7.14
CA ARG A 51 -3.92 7.09 -8.19
C ARG A 51 -3.14 6.84 -9.48
N THR A 52 -2.04 6.10 -9.45
CA THR A 52 -1.12 5.95 -10.59
C THR A 52 -1.27 4.59 -11.29
N ILE A 53 -1.67 3.54 -10.56
CA ILE A 53 -1.77 2.18 -11.07
C ILE A 53 -2.76 2.04 -12.24
N TRP A 54 -3.81 2.87 -12.29
CA TRP A 54 -4.78 2.87 -13.38
C TRP A 54 -4.24 3.44 -14.70
N PHE A 55 -3.16 4.22 -14.65
CA PHE A 55 -2.61 4.92 -15.81
C PHE A 55 -1.30 4.30 -16.30
N ASP A 56 -0.40 3.96 -15.38
CA ASP A 56 0.92 3.41 -15.69
C ASP A 56 1.36 2.41 -14.60
N PRO A 57 0.92 1.13 -14.72
CA PRO A 57 1.32 0.07 -13.80
C PRO A 57 2.83 -0.15 -13.74
N ASP A 58 3.54 0.03 -14.85
CA ASP A 58 4.98 -0.18 -14.93
C ASP A 58 5.75 0.84 -14.08
N SER A 59 5.19 2.05 -13.94
CA SER A 59 5.72 3.07 -13.04
C SER A 59 5.65 2.65 -11.57
N ILE A 60 4.65 1.83 -11.19
CA ILE A 60 4.56 1.29 -9.83
C ILE A 60 5.67 0.28 -9.59
N VAL A 61 5.86 -0.67 -10.51
CA VAL A 61 6.92 -1.69 -10.41
C VAL A 61 8.27 -1.00 -10.29
N TRP A 62 8.53 -0.03 -11.18
CA TRP A 62 9.75 0.76 -11.12
C TRP A 62 9.92 1.49 -9.78
N ALA A 63 8.85 2.11 -9.25
CA ALA A 63 8.93 2.85 -8.00
C ALA A 63 9.24 1.94 -6.79
N VAL A 64 8.66 0.75 -6.76
CA VAL A 64 8.95 -0.27 -5.73
C VAL A 64 10.43 -0.62 -5.70
N GLU A 65 11.06 -0.75 -6.88
CA GLU A 65 12.45 -1.13 -7.00
C GLU A 65 13.43 0.02 -6.72
N ASN A 66 13.04 1.26 -7.03
CA ASN A 66 13.99 2.37 -7.14
C ASN A 66 13.79 3.52 -6.15
N ILE A 67 12.59 3.72 -5.60
CA ILE A 67 12.32 4.87 -4.72
C ILE A 67 11.71 4.50 -3.37
N ILE A 68 10.96 3.41 -3.25
CA ILE A 68 10.26 3.08 -2.00
C ILE A 68 11.23 2.35 -1.05
N PRO A 69 11.58 2.95 0.10
CA PRO A 69 12.45 2.31 1.08
C PRO A 69 11.81 1.08 1.73
N ALA A 70 12.64 0.13 2.16
CA ALA A 70 12.19 -1.13 2.73
C ALA A 70 11.34 -0.97 4.01
N ASP A 71 11.67 -0.02 4.88
CA ASP A 71 10.89 0.30 6.10
C ASP A 71 9.48 0.78 5.75
N ILE A 72 9.36 1.61 4.72
CA ILE A 72 8.05 2.08 4.24
C ILE A 72 7.28 0.94 3.56
N MET A 73 7.95 0.10 2.77
CA MET A 73 7.34 -1.08 2.14
C MET A 73 6.73 -2.02 3.18
N GLN A 74 7.45 -2.29 4.28
CA GLN A 74 6.96 -3.11 5.38
C GLN A 74 5.73 -2.50 6.04
N GLU A 75 5.72 -1.18 6.24
CA GLU A 75 4.59 -0.49 6.84
C GLU A 75 3.36 -0.47 5.91
N MET A 76 3.56 -0.29 4.61
CA MET A 76 2.49 -0.43 3.61
C MET A 76 1.89 -1.85 3.63
N GLN A 77 2.74 -2.89 3.69
CA GLN A 77 2.29 -4.28 3.82
C GLN A 77 1.49 -4.52 5.09
N ARG A 78 1.91 -3.93 6.23
CA ARG A 78 1.19 -4.00 7.51
C ARG A 78 -0.21 -3.40 7.40
N ILE A 79 -0.31 -2.17 6.87
CA ILE A 79 -1.58 -1.45 6.67
C ILE A 79 -2.51 -2.24 5.75
N THR A 80 -2.02 -2.70 4.61
CA THR A 80 -2.82 -3.45 3.63
C THR A 80 -3.26 -4.80 4.19
N SER A 81 -2.38 -5.52 4.89
CA SER A 81 -2.70 -6.80 5.52
C SER A 81 -3.81 -6.64 6.55
N PHE A 82 -3.66 -5.69 7.48
CA PHE A 82 -4.66 -5.43 8.52
C PHE A 82 -6.03 -5.07 7.91
N THR A 83 -6.03 -4.19 6.90
CA THR A 83 -7.25 -3.75 6.20
C THR A 83 -7.92 -4.92 5.47
N THR A 84 -7.13 -5.76 4.79
CA THR A 84 -7.61 -6.94 4.08
C THR A 84 -8.23 -7.94 5.04
N TYR A 85 -7.58 -8.22 6.17
CA TYR A 85 -8.12 -9.10 7.20
C TYR A 85 -9.44 -8.58 7.77
N LYS A 86 -9.50 -7.29 8.11
CA LYS A 86 -10.73 -6.66 8.61
C LYS A 86 -11.87 -6.78 7.59
N HIS A 87 -11.59 -6.54 6.32
CA HIS A 87 -12.56 -6.68 5.23
C HIS A 87 -13.08 -8.11 5.09
N LEU A 88 -12.18 -9.09 5.13
CA LEU A 88 -12.54 -10.51 5.04
C LEU A 88 -13.38 -10.96 6.24
N ILE A 89 -13.04 -10.52 7.46
CA ILE A 89 -13.87 -10.78 8.66
C ILE A 89 -15.26 -10.17 8.49
N GLY A 90 -15.34 -8.93 7.99
CA GLY A 90 -16.62 -8.27 7.68
C GLY A 90 -17.47 -9.04 6.66
N LYS A 91 -16.84 -9.79 5.75
CA LYS A 91 -17.52 -10.69 4.80
C LYS A 91 -17.89 -12.07 5.38
N GLY A 92 -17.67 -12.30 6.68
CA GLY A 92 -17.99 -13.55 7.37
C GLY A 92 -16.90 -14.62 7.29
N TYR A 93 -15.69 -14.29 6.81
CA TYR A 93 -14.58 -15.22 6.89
C TYR A 93 -14.01 -15.25 8.32
N VAL A 94 -13.77 -16.45 8.85
CA VAL A 94 -13.22 -16.64 10.19
C VAL A 94 -11.74 -17.03 10.09
N PRO A 95 -10.80 -16.21 10.62
CA PRO A 95 -9.39 -16.55 10.73
C PRO A 95 -9.20 -17.88 11.49
N GLY A 96 -8.27 -18.72 11.02
CA GLY A 96 -8.04 -20.07 11.54
C GLY A 96 -9.05 -21.13 11.09
N LYS A 97 -10.15 -20.75 10.40
CA LYS A 97 -11.14 -21.70 9.86
C LYS A 97 -11.30 -21.60 8.34
N ASN A 98 -11.69 -20.42 7.87
CA ASN A 98 -11.94 -20.14 6.45
C ASN A 98 -10.73 -19.45 5.79
N LEU A 99 -9.88 -18.83 6.60
CA LEU A 99 -8.65 -18.15 6.19
C LEU A 99 -7.53 -18.50 7.15
N SER A 100 -6.38 -18.90 6.65
CA SER A 100 -5.13 -18.95 7.41
C SER A 100 -4.01 -18.31 6.59
N VAL A 101 -2.83 -18.15 7.19
CA VAL A 101 -1.62 -17.74 6.50
C VAL A 101 -0.56 -18.79 6.74
N ASP A 102 0.14 -19.19 5.69
CA ASP A 102 1.27 -20.10 5.81
C ASP A 102 2.53 -19.39 6.33
N ALA A 103 3.59 -20.15 6.57
CA ALA A 103 4.86 -19.59 7.05
C ALA A 103 5.55 -18.62 6.05
N LYS A 104 5.06 -18.54 4.80
CA LYS A 104 5.56 -17.65 3.75
C LYS A 104 4.69 -16.39 3.60
N GLY A 105 3.68 -16.21 4.45
CA GLY A 105 2.78 -15.06 4.37
C GLY A 105 1.65 -15.22 3.33
N GLN A 106 1.51 -16.38 2.69
CA GLN A 106 0.47 -16.60 1.69
C GLN A 106 -0.87 -16.85 2.37
N VAL A 107 -1.91 -16.13 1.91
CA VAL A 107 -3.28 -16.31 2.40
C VAL A 107 -3.86 -17.61 1.84
N LEU A 108 -4.17 -18.53 2.73
CA LEU A 108 -4.87 -19.78 2.45
C LEU A 108 -6.36 -19.59 2.71
N ALA A 109 -7.13 -19.38 1.64
CA ALA A 109 -8.59 -19.36 1.73
C ALA A 109 -9.14 -20.77 1.50
N LYS A 110 -9.84 -21.30 2.50
CA LYS A 110 -10.61 -22.54 2.32
C LYS A 110 -11.81 -22.17 1.46
N HIS A 111 -11.80 -22.56 0.17
CA HIS A 111 -12.98 -22.44 -0.68
C HIS A 111 -14.13 -23.19 0.01
N GLN A 112 -15.02 -22.45 0.67
CA GLN A 112 -16.34 -22.99 0.93
C GLN A 112 -17.01 -23.06 -0.43
N SER A 113 -16.97 -24.23 -1.06
CA SER A 113 -17.94 -24.63 -2.06
C SER A 113 -19.32 -24.61 -1.40
N LYS A 114 -19.90 -23.41 -1.26
CA LYS A 114 -21.34 -23.26 -1.21
C LYS A 114 -21.83 -23.64 -2.60
N LYS A 115 -21.96 -24.95 -2.84
CA LYS A 115 -22.95 -25.43 -3.79
C LYS A 115 -24.28 -24.86 -3.28
N ALA A 116 -24.81 -23.90 -4.01
CA ALA A 116 -26.22 -23.56 -3.91
C ALA A 116 -27.00 -24.86 -4.10
N ALA A 117 -27.86 -25.15 -3.12
CA ALA A 117 -28.92 -26.14 -3.25
C ALA A 117 -29.95 -25.66 -4.27
#